data_AF-A0AAE8N874-F1
#
_entry.id   AF-A0AAE8N874-F1
#
_cell.length_a   1.000
_cell.length_b   1.000
_cell.length_c   1.000
_cell.angle_alpha   90.00
_cell.angle_beta   90.00
_cell.angle_gamma   90.00
#
_symmetry.space_group_name_H-M   'P 1'
#
loop_
_entity.id
_entity.type
_entity.pdbx_description
1 polymer ?
#
loop_
_entity_poly.entity_id
_entity_poly.type
_entity_poly.pdbx_seq_one_letter_code
_entity_poly.pdbx_strand_id
1 'polypeptide(L)'
;MGSQGLLLLIGHSLGTAVAMHYAAQHPTKLAGLVLLGAARSAAHIPAIKARMLEMAANTRSNGIAWAADLACKSNFPSDVKRPVEAEARKDVFDAVSGSDVEGYARTCEMMVDESHKDPACAGSRPLRADIN
;
A
#
# COMPACT_ATOMS: atom_id res chain seq x y z
N MET A 1 -26.20 14.18 -23.54
CA MET A 1 -25.39 13.37 -22.59
C MET A 1 -24.13 14.18 -22.31
N GLY A 2 -23.95 14.65 -21.07
CA GLY A 2 -22.80 15.49 -20.71
C GLY A 2 -21.50 14.73 -20.89
N SER A 3 -20.51 15.36 -21.52
CA SER A 3 -19.14 14.86 -21.58
C SER A 3 -18.60 14.84 -20.15
N GLN A 4 -18.67 13.68 -19.49
CA GLN A 4 -17.96 13.48 -18.23
C GLN A 4 -16.47 13.56 -18.58
N GLY A 5 -15.78 14.58 -18.04
CA GLY A 5 -14.36 14.78 -18.30
C GLY A 5 -13.55 13.55 -17.90
N LEU A 6 -12.53 13.22 -18.71
CA LEU A 6 -11.60 12.13 -18.40
C LEU A 6 -10.80 12.44 -17.12
N LEU A 7 -10.51 11.41 -16.33
CA LEU A 7 -9.86 11.54 -15.02
C LEU A 7 -8.34 11.40 -15.11
N LEU A 8 -7.59 12.22 -14.37
CA LEU A 8 -6.17 11.98 -14.09
C LEU A 8 -6.06 11.32 -12.71
N LEU A 9 -5.61 10.05 -12.67
CA LEU A 9 -5.40 9.33 -11.42
C LEU A 9 -3.93 9.39 -11.00
N ILE A 10 -3.69 9.76 -9.73
CA ILE A 10 -2.36 9.78 -9.13
C ILE A 10 -2.37 8.85 -7.93
N GLY A 11 -1.50 7.84 -7.95
CA GLY A 11 -1.32 6.90 -6.84
C GLY A 11 0.08 7.04 -6.25
N HIS A 12 0.20 6.84 -4.93
CA HIS A 12 1.47 6.74 -4.22
C HIS A 12 1.48 5.54 -3.27
N SER A 13 2.58 4.78 -3.22
CA SER A 13 2.71 3.59 -2.37
C SER A 13 1.52 2.64 -2.59
N LEU A 14 0.80 2.22 -1.55
CA LEU A 14 -0.43 1.41 -1.69
C LEU A 14 -1.46 2.04 -2.64
N GLY A 15 -1.56 3.36 -2.69
CA GLY A 15 -2.46 4.09 -3.58
C GLY A 15 -2.20 3.82 -5.06
N THR A 16 -1.00 3.35 -5.45
CA THR A 16 -0.76 2.90 -6.83
C THR A 16 -1.50 1.62 -7.14
N ALA A 17 -1.58 0.66 -6.20
CA ALA A 17 -2.33 -0.58 -6.40
C ALA A 17 -3.82 -0.28 -6.61
N VAL A 18 -4.37 0.64 -5.79
CA VAL A 18 -5.75 1.12 -5.93
C VAL A 18 -5.96 1.81 -7.29
N ALA A 19 -5.07 2.73 -7.67
CA ALA A 19 -5.18 3.46 -8.93
C ALA A 19 -5.07 2.54 -10.15
N MET A 20 -4.17 1.55 -10.11
CA MET A 20 -4.04 0.53 -11.16
C MET A 20 -5.28 -0.36 -11.24
N HIS A 21 -5.83 -0.77 -10.10
CA HIS A 21 -7.05 -1.58 -10.05
C HIS A 21 -8.25 -0.83 -10.64
N TYR A 22 -8.39 0.46 -10.34
CA TYR A 22 -9.41 1.32 -10.96
C TYR A 22 -9.18 1.46 -12.46
N ALA A 23 -7.95 1.74 -12.88
CA ALA A 23 -7.59 1.89 -14.29
C ALA A 23 -7.88 0.64 -15.12
N ALA A 24 -7.62 -0.55 -14.57
CA ALA A 24 -7.90 -1.81 -15.23
C ALA A 24 -9.41 -2.04 -15.46
N GLN A 25 -10.26 -1.58 -14.53
CA GLN A 25 -11.72 -1.73 -14.64
C GLN A 25 -12.37 -0.63 -15.48
N HIS A 26 -11.75 0.54 -15.58
CA HIS A 26 -12.32 1.72 -16.22
C HIS A 26 -11.34 2.42 -17.19
N PRO A 27 -10.75 1.69 -18.15
CA PRO A 27 -9.69 2.25 -19.01
C PRO A 27 -10.18 3.43 -19.86
N THR A 28 -11.46 3.48 -20.22
CA THR A 28 -12.05 4.56 -21.03
C THR A 28 -12.41 5.82 -20.24
N LYS A 29 -12.24 5.82 -18.91
CA LYS A 29 -12.53 6.97 -18.05
C LYS A 29 -11.29 7.79 -17.70
N LEU A 30 -10.10 7.36 -18.14
CA LEU A 30 -8.83 7.98 -17.73
C LEU A 30 -8.22 8.82 -18.85
N ALA A 31 -7.80 10.04 -18.49
CA ALA A 31 -6.90 10.86 -19.28
C ALA A 31 -5.43 10.44 -19.04
N GLY A 32 -5.13 9.89 -17.86
CA GLY A 32 -3.78 9.45 -17.50
C GLY A 32 -3.71 8.79 -16.13
N LEU A 33 -2.59 8.10 -15.89
CA LEU A 33 -2.27 7.42 -14.65
C LEU A 33 -0.82 7.74 -14.25
N VAL A 34 -0.63 8.32 -13.07
CA VAL A 34 0.69 8.62 -12.50
C VAL A 34 0.90 7.76 -11.26
N LEU A 35 2.01 7.01 -11.22
CA LEU A 35 2.32 6.10 -10.12
C LEU A 35 3.65 6.52 -9.47
N LEU A 36 3.62 6.82 -8.17
CA LEU A 36 4.78 7.22 -7.39
C LEU A 36 5.14 6.10 -6.40
N GLY A 37 6.30 5.48 -6.57
CA GLY A 37 6.71 4.34 -5.74
C GLY A 37 5.75 3.16 -5.88
N ALA A 38 5.57 2.67 -7.11
CA ALA A 38 4.58 1.65 -7.45
C ALA A 38 4.64 0.42 -6.52
N ALA A 39 3.55 0.18 -5.81
CA ALA A 39 3.30 -1.04 -5.07
C ALA A 39 3.39 -2.26 -5.99
N ARG A 40 4.08 -3.26 -5.49
CA ARG A 40 4.31 -4.55 -6.12
C ARG A 40 4.04 -5.64 -5.10
N SER A 41 3.66 -6.82 -5.56
CA SER A 41 3.52 -7.96 -4.67
C SER A 41 4.85 -8.28 -4.00
N ALA A 42 4.85 -8.31 -2.68
CA ALA A 42 5.97 -8.74 -1.85
C ALA A 42 5.91 -10.26 -1.57
N ALA A 43 5.09 -11.03 -2.28
CA ALA A 43 4.93 -12.47 -2.08
C ALA A 43 6.25 -13.24 -2.16
N HIS A 44 7.18 -12.76 -2.99
CA HIS A 44 8.52 -13.33 -3.17
C HIS A 44 9.46 -13.12 -1.97
N ILE A 45 9.08 -12.34 -0.95
CA ILE A 45 9.87 -12.09 0.27
C ILE A 45 9.20 -12.81 1.45
N PRO A 46 9.68 -14.01 1.86
CA PRO A 46 8.97 -14.85 2.83
C PRO A 46 8.67 -14.16 4.17
N ALA A 47 9.61 -13.34 4.68
CA ALA A 47 9.43 -12.61 5.92
C ALA A 47 8.31 -11.56 5.84
N ILE A 48 8.18 -10.89 4.69
CA ILE A 48 7.11 -9.91 4.46
C ILE A 48 5.77 -10.62 4.27
N LYS A 49 5.76 -11.73 3.52
CA LYS A 49 4.57 -12.59 3.37
C LYS A 49 4.02 -13.02 4.72
N ALA A 50 4.85 -13.64 5.55
CA ALA A 50 4.44 -14.07 6.89
C ALA A 50 3.91 -12.91 7.73
N ARG A 51 4.63 -11.78 7.77
CA ARG A 51 4.22 -10.59 8.52
C ARG A 51 2.87 -10.02 8.07
N MET A 52 2.63 -9.92 6.77
CA MET A 52 1.37 -9.37 6.25
C MET A 52 0.19 -10.29 6.51
N LEU A 53 0.37 -11.61 6.37
CA LEU A 53 -0.67 -12.59 6.69
C LEU A 53 -0.99 -12.61 8.20
N GLU A 54 0.04 -12.52 9.05
CA GLU A 54 -0.14 -12.38 10.50
C GLU A 54 -0.87 -11.08 10.85
N MET A 55 -0.52 -9.97 10.20
CA MET A 55 -1.20 -8.69 10.40
C MET A 55 -2.68 -8.76 9.99
N ALA A 56 -3.00 -9.46 8.90
CA ALA A 56 -4.39 -9.71 8.50
C ALA A 56 -5.15 -10.53 9.56
N ALA A 57 -4.58 -11.65 10.01
CA ALA A 57 -5.19 -12.52 11.03
C ALA A 57 -5.39 -11.81 12.37
N ASN A 58 -4.40 -11.03 12.82
CA ASN A 58 -4.47 -10.26 14.06
C ASN A 58 -5.45 -9.10 13.97
N THR A 59 -5.56 -8.42 12.82
CA THR A 59 -6.55 -7.35 12.63
C THR A 59 -7.97 -7.91 12.71
N ARG A 60 -8.23 -9.08 12.10
CA ARG A 60 -9.53 -9.75 12.21
C ARG A 60 -9.85 -10.20 13.64
N SER A 61 -8.87 -10.72 14.36
CA SER A 61 -9.06 -11.25 15.72
C SER A 61 -9.18 -10.16 16.77
N ASN A 62 -8.40 -9.08 16.65
CA ASN A 62 -8.25 -8.06 17.68
C ASN A 62 -8.91 -6.71 17.31
N GLY A 63 -9.43 -6.58 16.10
CA GLY A 63 -10.06 -5.37 15.59
C GLY A 63 -9.08 -4.31 15.07
N ILE A 64 -9.63 -3.25 14.48
CA ILE A 64 -8.82 -2.23 13.77
C ILE A 64 -7.92 -1.41 14.71
N ALA A 65 -8.32 -1.23 15.97
CA ALA A 65 -7.52 -0.52 16.97
C ALA A 65 -6.16 -1.19 17.22
N TRP A 66 -6.10 -2.53 17.10
CA TRP A 66 -4.82 -3.25 17.18
C TRP A 66 -3.88 -2.87 16.02
N ALA A 67 -4.42 -2.79 14.79
CA ALA A 67 -3.64 -2.37 13.63
C ALA A 67 -3.21 -0.91 13.73
N ALA A 68 -4.07 -0.05 14.30
CA ALA A 68 -3.76 1.35 14.53
C ALA A 68 -2.60 1.54 15.53
N ASP A 69 -2.58 0.80 16.64
CA ASP A 69 -1.46 0.81 17.59
C ASP A 69 -0.16 0.31 16.94
N LEU A 70 -0.24 -0.76 16.15
CA LEU A 70 0.91 -1.27 15.41
C LEU A 70 1.45 -0.22 14.42
N ALA A 71 0.57 0.47 13.68
CA ALA A 71 0.95 1.52 12.74
C ALA A 71 1.65 2.70 13.44
N CYS A 72 1.20 3.07 14.64
CA CYS A 72 1.84 4.09 15.46
C CYS A 72 3.27 3.71 15.86
N LYS A 73 3.61 2.43 15.87
CA LYS A 73 4.98 1.95 16.15
C LYS A 73 5.77 1.78 14.86
N SER A 74 5.17 1.26 13.79
CA SER A 74 5.88 0.88 12.57
C SER A 74 6.10 2.02 11.58
N ASN A 75 5.28 3.07 11.60
CA ASN A 75 5.36 4.16 10.61
C ASN A 75 6.36 5.25 10.99
N PHE A 76 6.93 5.16 12.19
CA PHE A 76 7.86 6.15 12.71
C PHE A 76 9.25 5.53 12.92
N PRO A 77 10.32 6.32 12.79
CA PRO A 77 11.65 5.89 13.23
C PRO A 77 11.63 5.62 14.73
N SER A 78 12.64 4.90 15.23
CA SER A 78 12.81 4.78 16.68
C SER A 78 12.98 6.18 17.29
N ASP A 79 12.36 6.40 18.45
CA ASP A 79 12.43 7.70 19.16
C ASP A 79 13.87 8.13 19.49
N VAL A 80 14.78 7.16 19.58
CA VAL A 80 16.22 7.38 19.75
C VAL A 80 16.83 8.14 18.57
N LYS A 81 16.37 7.90 17.34
CA LYS A 81 16.91 8.56 16.13
C LYS A 81 16.25 9.89 15.86
N ARG A 82 14.95 9.99 16.16
CA ARG A 82 14.16 11.20 15.96
C ARG A 82 12.93 11.12 16.86
N PRO A 83 12.78 12.01 17.86
CA PRO A 83 11.56 12.08 18.63
C PRO A 83 10.40 12.44 17.69
N VAL A 84 9.26 11.81 17.92
CA VAL A 84 8.04 12.05 17.17
C VAL A 84 7.01 12.63 18.12
N GLU A 85 6.43 13.76 17.73
CA GLU A 85 5.37 14.42 18.48
C GLU A 85 4.18 13.48 18.71
N ALA A 86 3.60 13.53 19.90
CA ALA A 86 2.47 12.68 20.27
C ALA A 86 1.28 12.87 19.32
N GLU A 87 1.06 14.09 18.83
CA GLU A 87 -0.01 14.43 17.89
C GLU A 87 0.15 13.68 16.56
N ALA A 88 1.37 13.59 16.02
CA ALA A 88 1.61 12.86 14.77
C ALA A 88 1.32 11.35 14.91
N ARG A 89 1.61 10.78 16.08
CA ARG A 89 1.25 9.38 16.38
C ARG A 89 -0.27 9.23 16.48
N LYS A 90 -0.94 10.20 17.11
CA LYS A 90 -2.40 10.23 17.23
C LYS A 90 -3.08 10.32 15.85
N ASP A 91 -2.58 11.17 14.95
CA ASP A 91 -3.10 11.29 13.59
C ASP A 91 -3.05 9.95 12.83
N VAL A 92 -1.93 9.22 12.96
CA VAL A 92 -1.80 7.88 12.39
C VAL A 92 -2.77 6.89 13.02
N PHE A 93 -2.93 6.93 14.35
CA PHE A 93 -3.88 6.09 15.06
C PHE A 93 -5.31 6.31 14.56
N ASP A 94 -5.76 7.57 14.52
CA ASP A 94 -7.11 7.94 14.12
C ASP A 94 -7.38 7.57 12.66
N ALA A 95 -6.42 7.83 11.76
CA ALA A 95 -6.54 7.49 10.35
C ALA A 95 -6.68 5.98 10.13
N VAL A 96 -5.89 5.15 10.82
CA VAL A 96 -6.01 3.68 10.71
C VAL A 96 -7.28 3.18 11.37
N SER A 97 -7.64 3.72 12.53
CA SER A 97 -8.86 3.34 13.27
C SER A 97 -10.15 3.62 12.49
N GLY A 98 -10.13 4.55 11.54
CA GLY A 98 -11.26 4.81 10.64
C GLY A 98 -11.44 3.78 9.52
N SER A 99 -10.56 2.78 9.41
CA SER A 99 -10.64 1.74 8.38
C SER A 99 -11.59 0.60 8.76
N ASP A 100 -12.19 -0.03 7.74
CA ASP A 100 -12.89 -1.30 7.92
C ASP A 100 -11.90 -2.43 8.27
N VAL A 101 -12.27 -3.28 9.22
CA VAL A 101 -11.43 -4.39 9.71
C VAL A 101 -11.11 -5.36 8.57
N GLU A 102 -12.12 -5.76 7.80
CA GLU A 102 -11.93 -6.72 6.72
C GLU A 102 -11.24 -6.09 5.50
N GLY A 103 -11.53 -4.82 5.21
CA GLY A 103 -10.82 -4.03 4.22
C GLY A 103 -9.32 -3.95 4.49
N TYR A 104 -8.94 -3.69 5.75
CA TYR A 104 -7.53 -3.66 6.15
C TYR A 104 -6.87 -5.04 6.01
N ALA A 105 -7.52 -6.10 6.51
CA ALA A 105 -7.00 -7.45 6.44
C ALA A 105 -6.78 -7.93 4.99
N ARG A 106 -7.77 -7.71 4.10
CA ARG A 106 -7.64 -8.05 2.67
C ARG A 106 -6.57 -7.23 1.96
N THR A 107 -6.36 -5.98 2.38
CA THR A 107 -5.26 -5.16 1.86
C THR A 107 -3.91 -5.78 2.21
N CYS A 108 -3.75 -6.29 3.44
CA CYS A 108 -2.53 -6.98 3.85
C CYS A 108 -2.29 -8.25 3.00
N GLU A 109 -3.34 -9.04 2.77
CA GLU A 109 -3.27 -10.26 1.95
C GLU A 109 -2.93 -9.92 0.48
N MET A 110 -3.57 -8.90 -0.08
CA MET A 110 -3.32 -8.42 -1.44
C MET A 110 -1.85 -8.06 -1.67
N MET A 111 -1.17 -7.46 -0.68
CA MET A 111 0.24 -7.08 -0.78
C MET A 111 1.19 -8.26 -0.98
N VAL A 112 0.75 -9.48 -0.67
CA VAL A 112 1.57 -10.70 -0.72
C VAL A 112 0.89 -11.83 -1.49
N ASP A 113 -0.08 -11.48 -2.32
CA ASP A 113 -0.76 -12.39 -3.23
C ASP A 113 0.17 -12.75 -4.40
N GLU A 114 0.31 -14.05 -4.67
CA GLU A 114 1.17 -14.59 -5.74
C GLU A 114 0.55 -14.48 -7.13
N SER A 115 -0.77 -14.27 -7.21
CA SER A 115 -1.50 -14.11 -8.47
C SER A 115 -1.40 -12.69 -9.03
N HIS A 116 -0.91 -11.73 -8.24
CA HIS A 116 -0.79 -10.34 -8.68
C HIS A 116 0.22 -10.23 -9.83
N LYS A 117 -0.22 -9.68 -10.95
CA LYS A 117 0.64 -9.36 -12.09
C LYS A 117 1.10 -7.91 -11.97
N ASP A 118 2.26 -7.72 -11.36
CA ASP A 118 2.85 -6.39 -11.26
C ASP A 118 3.22 -5.86 -12.64
N PRO A 119 2.88 -4.61 -12.99
CA PRO A 119 3.31 -4.03 -14.25
C PRO A 119 4.83 -3.85 -14.26
N ALA A 120 5.43 -4.09 -15.42
CA ALA A 120 6.83 -3.77 -15.66
C ALA A 120 6.99 -2.24 -15.77
N CYS A 121 7.17 -1.55 -14.64
CA CYS A 121 7.47 -0.12 -14.62
C CYS A 121 8.98 0.13 -14.84
N ALA A 122 9.29 1.13 -15.68
CA ALA A 122 10.66 1.54 -16.00
C ALA A 122 11.43 1.92 -14.73
N GLY A 123 12.35 1.04 -14.32
CA GLY A 123 13.06 1.08 -13.03
C GLY A 123 13.48 -0.32 -12.58
N SER A 124 12.87 -1.37 -13.15
CA SER A 124 13.19 -2.77 -12.87
C SER A 124 14.18 -3.42 -13.85
N ARG A 125 14.87 -2.65 -14.71
CA ARG A 125 16.01 -3.23 -15.41
C ARG A 125 17.09 -3.44 -14.32
N PRO A 126 17.51 -4.68 -14.01
CA PRO A 126 18.69 -4.84 -13.16
C PRO A 126 19.79 -3.99 -13.78
N LEU A 127 20.50 -3.19 -12.97
CA LEU A 127 21.75 -2.58 -13.39
C LEU A 127 22.57 -3.70 -14.02
N ARG A 128 22.82 -3.65 -15.33
CA ARG A 128 23.71 -4.60 -16.00
C ARG A 128 25.02 -4.57 -15.23
N ALA A 129 25.47 -5.72 -14.74
CA ALA A 129 26.76 -5.91 -14.10
C ALA A 129 27.90 -5.96 -15.14
N ASP A 130 27.74 -5.23 -16.25
CA ASP A 130 28.54 -5.36 -17.46
C ASP A 130 29.22 -4.01 -17.79
N ILE A 131 29.59 -3.25 -16.75
CA ILE A 131 30.50 -2.11 -16.90
C ILE A 131 31.84 -2.54 -16.30
N ASN A 132 32.67 -3.15 -17.15
CA ASN A 132 34.12 -3.13 -17.10
C ASN A 132 34.62 -2.87 -18.52
#